data_AF-A0A1V0U439-F1
#
_entry.id   AF-A0A1V0U439-F1
#
_cell.length_a   1.000
_cell.length_b   1.000
_cell.length_c   1.000
_cell.angle_alpha   90.00
_cell.angle_beta   90.00
_cell.angle_gamma   90.00
#
_symmetry.space_group_name_H-M   'P 1'
#
loop_
_entity.id
_entity.type
_entity.pdbx_description
1 polymer ?
#
loop_
_entity_poly.entity_id
_entity_poly.type
_entity_poly.pdbx_seq_one_letter_code
_entity_poly.pdbx_strand_id
1 'polypeptide(L)' 'MLVKRFGVTKADIRFETPLRKLKMDSLALEELRVLIENQLNIDLDEVALTSRDTVGALVAAVDGKVAA' A
#
# COMPACT_ATOMS: atom_id res chain seq x y z
N MET A 1 -4.56 -0.01 -9.35
CA MET A 1 -4.64 -1.28 -8.60
C MET A 1 -5.64 -1.21 -7.47
N LEU A 2 -5.52 -0.26 -6.53
CA LEU A 2 -6.39 -0.12 -5.35
C LEU A 2 -7.90 -0.16 -5.64
N VAL A 3 -8.39 0.62 -6.61
CA VAL A 3 -9.82 0.68 -6.97
C VAL A 3 -10.36 -0.64 -7.53
N LYS A 4 -9.56 -1.34 -8.34
CA LYS A 4 -10.01 -2.55 -9.06
C LYS A 4 -9.93 -3.82 -8.21
N ARG A 5 -8.95 -3.92 -7.31
CA ARG A 5 -8.69 -5.13 -6.50
C ARG A 5 -9.23 -5.05 -5.09
N PHE A 6 -9.19 -3.86 -4.48
CA PHE A 6 -9.56 -3.67 -3.08
C PHE A 6 -10.85 -2.88 -2.89
N GLY A 7 -11.57 -2.55 -3.97
CA GLY A 7 -12.84 -1.84 -3.91
C GLY A 7 -12.74 -0.40 -3.36
N VAL A 8 -11.53 0.16 -3.32
CA VAL A 8 -11.29 1.50 -2.79
C VAL A 8 -11.87 2.55 -3.73
N THR A 9 -12.62 3.52 -3.21
CA THR A 9 -13.10 4.65 -4.02
C THR A 9 -11.92 5.49 -4.48
N LYS A 10 -11.85 5.80 -5.78
CA LYS A 10 -10.75 6.64 -6.33
C LYS A 10 -10.63 8.00 -5.64
N ALA A 11 -11.75 8.59 -5.21
CA ALA A 11 -11.79 9.88 -4.51
C ALA A 11 -11.16 9.84 -3.11
N ASP A 12 -11.08 8.65 -2.51
CA ASP A 12 -10.53 8.44 -1.16
C ASP A 12 -9.02 8.19 -1.18
N ILE A 13 -8.44 7.90 -2.36
CA ILE A 13 -7.00 7.68 -2.54
C ILE A 13 -6.30 9.04 -2.59
N ARG A 14 -5.81 9.49 -1.44
CA ARG A 14 -4.93 10.65 -1.29
C ARG A 14 -3.71 10.26 -0.50
N PHE A 15 -2.58 10.92 -0.75
CA PHE A 15 -1.31 10.64 -0.06
C PHE A 15 -1.40 10.76 1.46
N GLU A 16 -2.25 11.64 1.96
CA GLU A 16 -2.51 11.86 3.38
C GLU A 16 -3.53 10.87 3.98
N THR A 17 -4.25 10.11 3.15
CA THR A 17 -5.29 9.18 3.63
C THR A 17 -4.63 8.01 4.36
N PRO A 18 -4.98 7.76 5.63
CA PRO A 18 -4.55 6.56 6.34
C PRO A 18 -5.12 5.31 5.68
N LEU A 19 -4.34 4.23 5.60
CA LEU A 19 -4.73 2.97 4.95
C LEU A 19 -5.99 2.36 5.57
N ARG A 20 -6.17 2.46 6.90
CA ARG A 20 -7.41 2.07 7.59
C ARG A 20 -8.67 2.80 7.11
N LYS A 21 -8.54 4.02 6.56
CA LYS A 21 -9.68 4.78 6.01
C LYS A 21 -10.10 4.30 4.62
N LEU A 22 -9.25 3.52 3.94
CA LEU A 22 -9.56 2.91 2.66
C LEU A 22 -10.40 1.62 2.80
N LYS A 23 -10.88 1.32 4.01
CA LYS A 23 -11.61 0.07 4.34
C LYS A 23 -10.82 -1.19 4.00
N MET A 24 -9.50 -1.10 4.01
CA MET A 24 -8.61 -2.26 3.88
C MET A 24 -8.45 -2.91 5.25
N ASP A 25 -8.81 -4.18 5.35
CA ASP A 25 -8.52 -5.00 6.52
C ASP A 25 -7.05 -5.48 6.49
N SER A 26 -6.64 -6.23 7.51
CA SER A 26 -5.28 -6.77 7.60
C SER A 26 -4.93 -7.70 6.44
N LEU A 27 -5.89 -8.45 5.90
CA LEU A 27 -5.67 -9.36 4.77
C LEU A 27 -5.47 -8.58 3.47
N ALA A 28 -6.29 -7.57 3.21
CA ALA A 28 -6.17 -6.69 2.05
C ALA A 28 -4.84 -5.93 2.05
N LEU A 29 -4.32 -5.56 3.23
CA LEU A 29 -3.00 -4.94 3.35
C LEU A 29 -1.87 -5.92 3.03
N GLU A 30 -1.98 -7.16 3.51
CA GLU A 30 -1.05 -8.25 3.19
C GLU A 30 -1.02 -8.52 1.68
N GLU A 31 -2.19 -8.69 1.07
CA GLU A 31 -2.33 -8.90 -0.37
C GLU A 31 -1.79 -7.72 -1.18
N LEU A 32 -1.99 -6.49 -0.70
CA LEU A 32 -1.42 -5.31 -1.33
C LEU A 32 0.11 -5.34 -1.30
N ARG A 33 0.71 -5.73 -0.16
CA ARG A 33 2.17 -5.85 -0.03
C ARG A 33 2.70 -6.86 -1.05
N VAL A 34 2.20 -8.09 -1.01
CA VAL A 34 2.60 -9.19 -1.90
C VAL A 34 2.43 -8.81 -3.38
N LEU A 35 1.37 -8.09 -3.72
CA LEU A 35 1.15 -7.65 -5.11
C LEU A 35 2.21 -6.65 -5.57
N ILE A 36 2.56 -5.68 -4.73
CA ILE A 36 3.58 -4.68 -5.06
C ILE A 36 4.95 -5.35 -5.18
N GLU A 37 5.30 -6.23 -4.25
CA GLU A 37 6.54 -7.02 -4.29
C GLU A 37 6.66 -7.79 -5.60
N ASN A 38 5.63 -8.54 -5.97
CA ASN A 38 5.61 -9.32 -7.21
C ASN A 38 5.68 -8.44 -8.47
N GLN A 39 5.05 -7.26 -8.46
CA GLN A 39 4.97 -6.41 -9.65
C GLN A 39 6.26 -5.59 -9.87
N LEU A 40 6.94 -5.20 -8.80
CA LEU A 40 8.16 -4.40 -8.85
C LEU A 40 9.43 -5.21 -8.59
N ASN A 41 9.28 -6.49 -8.25
CA ASN A 41 10.37 -7.38 -7.88
C ASN A 41 11.22 -6.80 -6.73
N ILE A 42 10.53 -6.29 -5.70
CA ILE A 42 11.12 -5.73 -4.49
C ILE A 42 10.69 -6.52 -3.26
N ASP A 43 11.45 -6.40 -2.17
CA ASP A 43 11.10 -6.96 -0.86
C ASP A 43 10.62 -5.84 0.08
N LEU A 44 9.36 -5.95 0.53
CA LEU A 44 8.72 -5.01 1.45
C LEU A 44 8.56 -5.60 2.87
N ASP A 45 9.07 -6.79 3.18
CA ASP A 45 8.96 -7.39 4.53
C ASP A 45 9.70 -6.54 5.58
N GLU A 46 10.75 -5.82 5.18
CA GLU A 46 11.45 -4.86 6.06
C GLU A 46 10.67 -3.55 6.26
N VAL A 47 9.65 -3.28 5.45
CA VAL A 47 8.81 -2.09 5.57
C VAL A 47 7.64 -2.42 6.47
N ALA A 48 7.72 -1.97 7.73
CA ALA A 48 6.64 -2.12 8.72
C ALA A 48 5.42 -1.23 8.38
N LEU A 49 4.68 -1.60 7.33
CA LEU A 49 3.43 -0.96 6.94
C LEU A 49 2.31 -1.39 7.88
N THR A 50 1.73 -0.42 8.57
CA THR A 50 0.58 -0.60 9.45
C THR A 50 -0.63 0.10 8.88
N SER A 51 -1.82 -0.29 9.32
CA SER A 51 -3.08 0.36 8.93
C SER A 51 -3.16 1.85 9.33
N ARG A 52 -2.24 2.32 10.19
CA ARG A 52 -2.13 3.72 10.62
C ARG A 52 -1.37 4.58 9.61
N ASP A 53 -0.52 3.97 8.79
CA ASP A 53 0.27 4.66 7.78
C ASP A 53 -0.62 5.20 6.67
N THR A 54 -0.08 6.15 5.92
CA THR A 54 -0.80 6.79 4.82
C THR A 54 -0.45 6.17 3.47
N VAL A 55 -1.27 6.43 2.46
CA VAL A 55 -0.95 6.04 1.07
C VAL A 55 0.40 6.63 0.63
N GLY A 56 0.76 7.84 1.08
CA GLY A 56 2.06 8.43 0.78
C GLY A 56 3.23 7.76 1.45
N ALA A 57 3.07 7.29 2.70
CA ALA A 57 4.09 6.49 3.36
C ALA A 57 4.34 5.17 2.61
N LEU A 58 3.27 4.52 2.13
CA LEU A 58 3.37 3.32 1.30
C LEU A 58 4.13 3.60 -0.01
N VAL A 59 3.74 4.65 -0.75
CA VAL A 59 4.42 5.00 -2.01
C VAL A 59 5.89 5.34 -1.78
N ALA A 60 6.21 6.11 -0.75
CA ALA A 60 7.59 6.48 -0.43
C ALA A 60 8.45 5.25 -0.06
N ALA A 61 7.90 4.30 0.68
CA ALA A 61 8.60 3.06 1.01
C ALA A 61 8.90 2.21 -0.23
N VAL A 62 7.92 2.11 -1.13
CA VAL A 62 8.07 1.42 -2.42
C VAL A 62 9.11 2.10 -3.29
N ASP A 63 9.03 3.42 -3.46
CA ASP A 63 9.99 4.20 -4.24
C ASP A 63 11.41 4.08 -3.67
N GLY A 64 11.54 4.08 -2.34
CA GLY A 64 12.82 3.88 -1.66
C GLY A 64 13.45 2.51 -1.91
N LYS A 65 12.63 1.46 -2.03
CA LYS A 65 13.10 0.10 -2.36
C LYS A 65 13.39 -0.10 -3.84
N VAL A 66 12.65 0.56 -4.74
CA VAL A 66 12.89 0.50 -6.19
C VAL A 66 14.16 1.26 -6.59
N ALA A 67 14.50 2.32 -5.86
CA ALA A 67 15.69 3.14 -6.13
C ALA A 67 17.00 2.60 -5.50
N ALA A 68 16.92 1.55 -4.68
CA ALA A 68 18.05 0.92 -4.00
C ALA A 68 18.69 -0.19 -4.86
#